data_AF-A0A0F8W431-F1
#
_entry.id   AF-A0A0F8W431-F1
#
_cell.length_a   1.000
_cell.length_b   1.000
_cell.length_c   1.000
_cell.angle_alpha   90.00
_cell.angle_beta   90.00
_cell.angle_gamma   90.00
#
_symmetry.space_group_name_H-M   'P 1'
#
loop_
_entity.id
_entity.type
_entity.pdbx_description
1 polymer ?
#
loop_
_entity_poly.entity_id
_entity_poly.type
_entity_poly.pdbx_seq_one_letter_code
_entity_poly.pdbx_strand_id
1 'polypeptide(L)'
;MKNVKKGVNVIQFPEQSKEQGRNELCSCGSGKKFKKCCLVKKQAEGAANITTMLMLLYRIVEESGGTSVVISKEDIDTPHGEGSIE
;
A
#
# COMPACT_ATOMS: atom_id res chain seq x y z
N MET A 1 65.76 -8.93 16.79
CA MET A 1 65.15 -8.63 15.47
C MET A 1 63.64 -8.54 15.67
N LYS A 2 63.05 -7.34 15.68
CA LYS A 2 61.59 -7.17 15.85
C LYS A 2 61.00 -6.98 14.45
N ASN A 3 60.48 -8.05 13.87
CA ASN A 3 59.91 -8.01 12.52
C ASN A 3 58.40 -7.83 12.56
N VAL A 4 58.00 -6.73 11.92
CA VAL A 4 56.67 -6.25 11.59
C VAL A 4 55.84 -7.31 10.85
N LYS A 5 54.56 -7.48 11.21
CA LYS A 5 53.49 -7.74 10.22
C LYS A 5 52.26 -6.87 10.51
N LYS A 6 52.23 -5.80 9.70
CA LYS A 6 51.16 -4.88 9.29
C LYS A 6 49.75 -5.22 9.76
N GLY A 7 49.09 -4.20 10.32
CA GLY A 7 47.67 -4.18 10.63
C GLY A 7 46.82 -4.61 9.45
N VAL A 8 46.06 -5.69 9.68
CA VAL A 8 44.97 -6.13 8.83
C VAL A 8 43.79 -5.22 9.13
N ASN A 9 43.30 -4.48 8.13
CA ASN A 9 42.05 -3.75 8.24
C ASN A 9 40.92 -4.70 7.83
N VAL A 10 40.30 -5.34 8.83
CA VAL A 10 39.17 -6.25 8.60
C VAL A 10 37.95 -5.39 8.29
N ILE A 11 37.53 -5.35 7.03
CA ILE A 11 36.24 -4.79 6.66
C ILE A 11 35.19 -5.75 7.23
N GLN A 12 34.63 -5.40 8.38
CA GLN A 12 33.57 -6.18 9.02
C GLN A 12 32.26 -5.90 8.28
N PHE A 13 31.89 -6.82 7.38
CA PHE A 13 30.57 -6.79 6.75
C PHE A 13 29.51 -7.00 7.85
N PRO A 14 28.45 -6.17 7.89
CA PRO A 14 27.40 -6.37 8.87
C PRO A 14 26.81 -7.77 8.67
N GLU A 15 26.81 -8.57 9.73
CA GLU A 15 26.13 -9.85 9.76
C GLU A 15 24.68 -9.59 9.33
N GLN A 16 24.24 -10.22 8.23
CA GLN A 16 22.84 -10.16 7.82
C GLN A 16 22.02 -10.70 8.98
N SER A 17 21.39 -9.81 9.75
CA SER A 17 20.50 -10.20 10.83
C SER A 17 19.47 -11.15 10.24
N LYS A 18 19.49 -12.40 10.68
CA LYS A 18 18.66 -13.47 10.15
C LYS A 18 17.20 -13.12 10.43
N GLU A 19 16.57 -12.39 9.52
CA GLU A 19 15.16 -12.08 9.59
C GLU A 19 14.41 -13.41 9.51
N GLN A 20 13.67 -13.73 10.57
CA GLN A 20 12.89 -14.96 10.66
C GLN A 20 12.00 -15.10 9.42
N GLY A 21 12.08 -16.25 8.75
CA GLY A 21 11.36 -16.51 7.52
C GLY A 21 9.86 -16.39 7.72
N ARG A 22 9.14 -15.75 6.77
CA ARG A 22 7.68 -15.52 6.82
C ARG A 22 6.87 -16.77 7.18
N ASN A 23 7.30 -17.93 6.72
CA ASN A 23 6.59 -19.20 6.90
C ASN A 23 7.07 -20.03 8.10
N GLU A 24 8.15 -19.63 8.77
CA GLU A 24 8.70 -20.34 9.93
C GLU A 24 7.78 -20.18 11.14
N LEU A 25 7.93 -21.09 12.11
CA LEU A 25 7.29 -20.97 13.42
C LEU A 25 7.71 -19.65 14.07
N CYS A 26 6.76 -18.94 14.63
CA CYS A 26 7.03 -17.65 15.23
C CYS A 26 7.77 -17.82 16.57
N SER A 27 8.93 -17.18 16.71
CA SER A 27 9.75 -17.14 17.93
C SER A 27 9.06 -16.61 19.20
N CYS A 28 7.87 -16.00 19.09
CA CYS A 28 7.07 -15.57 20.24
C CYS A 28 6.37 -16.71 21.01
N GLY A 29 6.55 -17.97 20.59
CA GLY A 29 5.99 -19.14 21.28
C GLY A 29 4.52 -19.42 20.97
N SER A 30 3.91 -18.75 19.99
CA SER A 30 2.48 -18.91 19.68
C SER A 30 2.11 -20.20 18.93
N GLY A 31 3.10 -20.95 18.45
CA GLY A 31 2.88 -22.11 17.57
C GLY A 31 2.37 -21.78 16.16
N LYS A 32 2.20 -20.49 15.82
CA LYS A 32 1.73 -20.03 14.50
C LYS A 32 2.90 -19.68 13.58
N LYS A 33 2.67 -19.73 12.26
CA LYS A 33 3.64 -19.20 11.27
C LYS A 33 3.87 -17.71 11.50
N PHE A 34 5.10 -17.21 11.36
CA PHE A 34 5.46 -15.81 11.59
C PHE A 34 4.54 -14.83 10.85
N LYS A 35 4.22 -15.11 9.58
CA LYS A 35 3.29 -14.32 8.75
C LYS A 35 1.88 -14.18 9.30
N LYS A 36 1.43 -15.11 10.15
CA LYS A 36 0.10 -15.13 10.78
C LYS A 36 0.16 -14.72 12.25
N CYS A 37 1.32 -14.29 12.74
CA CYS A 37 1.54 -13.94 14.13
C CYS A 37 2.13 -12.54 14.25
N CYS A 38 3.41 -12.41 14.60
CA CYS A 38 4.02 -11.12 14.84
C CYS A 38 4.15 -10.26 13.57
N LEU A 39 4.13 -10.85 12.37
CA LEU A 39 4.12 -10.07 11.14
C LEU A 39 2.80 -9.32 10.93
N VAL A 40 1.66 -9.91 11.30
CA VAL A 40 0.35 -9.24 11.23
C VAL A 40 0.34 -8.02 12.15
N LYS A 41 0.92 -8.16 13.35
CA LYS A 41 1.08 -7.05 14.30
C LYS A 41 1.93 -5.92 13.70
N LYS A 42 3.03 -6.26 13.03
CA LYS A 42 3.90 -5.28 12.35
C LYS A 42 3.26 -4.63 11.11
N GLN A 43 2.42 -5.37 10.37
CA GLN A 43 1.79 -4.88 9.13
C GLN A 43 0.54 -4.04 9.36
N ALA A 44 0.01 -4.01 10.58
CA ALA A 44 -1.15 -3.19 10.94
C ALA A 44 -0.86 -1.68 10.93
N GLU A 45 0.42 -1.27 10.98
CA GLU A 45 0.82 0.14 11.09
C GLU A 45 0.83 0.90 9.74
N GLY A 46 0.60 0.23 8.60
CA GLY A 46 0.70 0.86 7.28
C GLY A 46 -0.23 0.31 6.18
N ALA A 47 -1.19 -0.54 6.52
CA ALA A 47 -2.15 -1.05 5.54
C ALA A 47 -3.26 -0.02 5.28
N ALA A 48 -3.11 0.81 4.26
CA ALA A 48 -4.21 1.58 3.70
C ALA A 48 -5.24 0.59 3.11
N ASN A 49 -6.24 0.22 3.91
CA ASN A 49 -7.33 -0.64 3.46
C ASN A 49 -8.16 0.13 2.42
N ILE A 50 -8.36 -0.45 1.24
CA ILE A 50 -9.16 0.12 0.15
C ILE A 50 -10.57 0.52 0.62
N THR A 51 -11.11 -0.22 1.60
CA THR A 51 -12.40 0.09 2.23
C THR A 51 -12.34 1.41 2.99
N THR A 52 -11.25 1.67 3.72
CA THR A 52 -11.04 2.94 4.43
C THR A 52 -10.87 4.09 3.44
N MET A 53 -10.16 3.89 2.33
CA MET A 53 -10.07 4.89 1.27
C MET A 53 -11.42 5.18 0.63
N LEU A 54 -12.19 4.14 0.30
CA LEU A 54 -13.53 4.29 -0.28
C LEU A 54 -14.50 5.00 0.69
N MET A 55 -14.46 4.67 1.98
CA MET A 55 -15.31 5.30 3.00
C MET A 55 -14.96 6.79 3.21
N LEU A 56 -13.68 7.14 3.17
CA LEU A 56 -13.25 8.55 3.24
C LEU A 56 -13.66 9.34 1.99
N LEU A 57 -13.55 8.75 0.80
CA LEU A 57 -14.02 9.36 -0.44
C LEU A 57 -15.54 9.55 -0.45
N TYR A 58 -16.30 8.58 0.06
CA TYR A 58 -17.76 8.70 0.18
C TYR A 58 -18.17 9.86 1.08
N ARG A 59 -17.50 10.06 2.23
CA ARG A 59 -17.72 11.22 3.11
C ARG A 59 -17.45 12.56 2.39
N ILE A 60 -16.40 12.64 1.57
CA ILE A 60 -16.07 13.84 0.79
C ILE A 60 -17.19 14.16 -0.22
N VAL A 61 -17.79 13.13 -0.83
CA VAL A 61 -18.92 13.28 -1.77
C VAL A 61 -20.19 13.75 -1.05
N GLU A 62 -20.42 13.33 0.20
CA GLU A 62 -21.57 13.79 1.02
C GLU A 62 -21.43 15.26 1.45
N GLU A 63 -20.25 15.69 1.90
CA GLU A 63 -20.01 17.06 2.38
C GLU A 63 -19.97 18.11 1.27
N SER A 64 -19.62 17.71 0.06
CA SER A 64 -19.53 18.64 -1.09
C SER A 64 -20.89 19.01 -1.69
N GLY A 65 -22.00 18.45 -1.18
CA GLY A 65 -23.32 18.68 -1.76
C GLY A 65 -23.34 18.35 -3.25
N GLY A 66 -22.62 17.27 -3.64
CA GLY A 66 -22.49 16.85 -5.02
C GLY A 66 -23.86 16.76 -5.68
N THR A 67 -24.18 17.73 -6.53
CA THR A 67 -25.42 17.75 -7.30
C THR A 67 -25.39 16.57 -8.24
N SER A 68 -26.14 15.52 -7.91
CA SER A 68 -26.44 14.46 -8.86
C SER A 68 -27.30 15.07 -9.96
N VAL A 69 -26.68 15.49 -11.06
CA VAL A 69 -27.41 15.80 -12.28
C VAL A 69 -27.89 14.47 -12.83
N VAL A 70 -29.19 14.20 -12.66
CA VAL A 70 -29.89 13.15 -13.38
C VAL A 70 -29.93 13.56 -14.85
N ILE A 71 -29.01 13.01 -15.64
CA ILE A 71 -29.06 13.13 -17.10
C ILE A 71 -30.05 12.07 -17.56
N SER A 72 -31.20 12.50 -18.05
CA SER A 72 -32.17 11.59 -18.65
C SER A 72 -31.59 11.05 -19.94
N LYS A 73 -31.89 9.78 -20.26
CA LYS A 73 -31.42 9.12 -21.51
C LYS A 73 -31.82 9.90 -22.77
N GLU A 74 -32.86 10.72 -22.65
CA GLU A 74 -33.42 11.60 -23.68
C GLU A 74 -32.44 12.70 -24.13
N ASP A 75 -31.51 13.12 -23.27
CA ASP A 75 -30.63 14.27 -23.53
C ASP A 75 -29.35 13.92 -24.33
N ILE A 76 -29.12 12.63 -24.62
CA ILE A 76 -27.89 12.15 -25.28
C ILE A 76 -28.04 12.04 -26.81
N ASP A 77 -29.27 11.88 -27.31
CA ASP A 77 -29.55 11.68 -28.74
C ASP A 77 -30.08 12.97 -29.40
N THR A 78 -29.28 14.05 -29.45
CA THR A 78 -29.56 15.12 -30.42
C THR A 78 -28.60 14.98 -31.61
N PRO A 79 -29.00 14.29 -32.70
CA PRO A 79 -28.19 14.30 -33.91
C PRO A 79 -28.05 15.76 -34.40
N HIS A 80 -26.82 16.20 -34.61
CA HIS A 80 -26.53 17.42 -35.37
C HIS A 80 -27.12 17.25 -36.77
N GLY A 81 -28.33 17.78 -36.96
CA GLY A 81 -29.07 17.78 -38.21
C GLY A 81 -29.06 19.18 -38.81
N GLU A 82 -28.50 19.25 -40.00
CA GLU A 82 -28.26 20.38 -40.89
C GLU A 82 -29.50 21.27 -41.11
N GLY A 83 -29.29 22.58 -41.22
CA GLY A 83 -30.37 23.52 -41.55
C GLY A 83 -29.83 24.89 -41.95
N SER A 84 -29.74 25.10 -43.26
CA SER A 84 -29.35 26.31 -43.98
C SER A 84 -30.09 27.57 -43.51
N ILE A 85 -29.39 28.70 -43.54
CA ILE A 85 -30.01 30.00 -43.76
C ILE A 85 -29.18 30.78 -44.78
N GLU A 86 -29.93 31.33 -45.74
CA GLU A 86 -29.56 32.05 -46.95
C GLU A 86 -28.74 33.34 -46.71
#